data_AF-A0A6N8EIE4-F1
#
_entry.id   AF-A0A6N8EIE4-F1
#
_cell.length_a   1.000
_cell.length_b   1.000
_cell.length_c   1.000
_cell.angle_alpha   90.00
_cell.angle_beta   90.00
_cell.angle_gamma   90.00
#
_symmetry.space_group_name_H-M   'P 1'
#
loop_
_entity.id
_entity.type
_entity.pdbx_description
1 polymer ?
#
loop_
_entity_poly.entity_id
_entity_poly.type
_entity_poly.pdbx_seq_one_letter_code
_entity_poly.pdbx_strand_id
1 'polypeptide(L)'
;MSKDHFRLTAVAALSEYRLQLTYADGQHFEVDVSKWIETTQALAPLKDKTLFAQAKVGFGGHSVDWTEDTLDLGASNLRNLAIEQAGGIGHERIWIWLHETGLTLEQAAEALGISRRMLIYYRDGEKSIPRSIWLACLGWEAVRPQGRELPMRVPSAREYAATHAR
;
A
#
# COMPACT_ATOMS: atom_id res chain seq x y z
N MET A 1 -1.83 -9.65 -16.97
CA MET A 1 -2.71 -8.47 -17.05
C MET A 1 -1.82 -7.23 -16.97
N SER A 2 -2.08 -6.20 -17.78
CA SER A 2 -1.32 -4.95 -17.70
C SER A 2 -1.58 -4.28 -16.34
N LYS A 3 -0.53 -3.88 -15.61
CA LYS A 3 -0.67 -3.11 -14.35
C LYS A 3 -0.86 -1.62 -14.65
N ASP A 4 -1.80 -1.30 -15.54
CA ASP A 4 -2.06 0.08 -15.97
C ASP A 4 -2.44 0.98 -14.81
N HIS A 5 -3.02 0.40 -13.76
CA HIS A 5 -3.39 1.06 -12.51
C HIS A 5 -2.18 1.60 -11.71
N PHE A 6 -0.95 1.19 -12.03
CA PHE A 6 0.27 1.79 -11.49
C PHE A 6 1.10 2.55 -12.51
N ARG A 7 0.63 2.64 -13.76
CA ARG A 7 1.34 3.40 -14.79
C ARG A 7 0.90 4.85 -14.74
N LEU A 8 1.82 5.75 -14.44
CA LEU A 8 1.62 7.19 -14.54
C LEU A 8 1.55 7.63 -16.01
N THR A 9 0.66 8.57 -16.28
CA THR A 9 0.56 9.27 -17.57
C THR A 9 0.88 10.75 -17.43
N ALA A 10 0.76 11.32 -16.23
CA ALA A 10 1.18 12.68 -15.92
C ALA A 10 1.53 12.84 -14.44
N VAL A 11 2.42 13.79 -14.15
CA VAL A 11 2.74 14.30 -12.81
C VAL A 11 2.87 15.82 -12.88
N ALA A 12 2.42 16.51 -11.82
CA ALA A 12 2.69 17.92 -11.60
C ALA A 12 3.15 18.14 -10.16
N ALA A 13 4.24 18.89 -9.98
CA ALA A 13 4.68 19.33 -8.65
C ALA A 13 3.81 20.50 -8.16
N LEU A 14 3.37 20.41 -6.91
CA LEU A 14 2.58 21.42 -6.22
C LEU A 14 3.39 22.03 -5.06
N SER A 15 2.80 23.00 -4.36
CA SER A 15 3.38 23.56 -3.13
C SER A 15 3.47 22.52 -2.01
N GLU A 16 4.33 22.79 -1.03
CA GLU A 16 4.48 21.96 0.19
C GLU A 16 4.82 20.49 -0.07
N TYR A 17 5.66 20.23 -1.07
CA TYR A 17 6.11 18.89 -1.45
C TYR A 17 4.96 17.93 -1.80
N ARG A 18 3.92 18.46 -2.45
CA ARG A 18 2.82 17.66 -2.98
C ARG A 18 2.99 17.37 -4.46
N LEU A 19 2.49 16.22 -4.89
CA LEU A 19 2.43 15.82 -6.28
C LEU A 19 0.97 15.58 -6.68
N GLN A 20 0.58 16.10 -7.83
CA GLN A 20 -0.62 15.66 -8.53
C GLN A 20 -0.24 14.56 -9.51
N LEU A 21 -0.86 13.39 -9.39
CA LEU A 21 -0.57 12.20 -10.16
C LEU A 21 -1.78 11.82 -11.01
N THR A 22 -1.55 11.42 -12.25
CA THR A 22 -2.57 10.83 -13.13
C THR A 22 -2.10 9.46 -13.59
N TYR A 23 -2.94 8.44 -13.41
CA TYR A 23 -2.66 7.06 -13.78
C TYR A 23 -3.39 6.66 -15.06
N ALA A 24 -2.88 5.63 -15.74
CA ALA A 24 -3.44 5.13 -17.00
C ALA A 24 -4.81 4.45 -16.83
N ASP A 25 -5.20 4.09 -15.61
CA ASP A 25 -6.57 3.65 -15.27
C ASP A 25 -7.56 4.81 -15.11
N GLY A 26 -7.12 6.06 -15.34
CA GLY A 26 -7.92 7.28 -15.25
C GLY A 26 -8.06 7.84 -13.84
N GLN A 27 -7.43 7.25 -12.82
CA GLN A 27 -7.46 7.81 -11.48
C GLN A 27 -6.46 8.95 -11.29
N HIS A 28 -6.85 9.90 -10.45
CA HIS A 28 -6.05 11.06 -10.08
C HIS A 28 -5.86 11.09 -8.56
N PHE A 29 -4.65 11.43 -8.14
CA PHE A 29 -4.28 11.52 -6.74
C PHE A 29 -3.50 12.79 -6.47
N GLU A 30 -3.73 13.39 -5.31
CA GLU A 30 -2.78 14.31 -4.70
C GLU A 30 -2.07 13.55 -3.57
N VAL A 31 -0.76 13.66 -3.49
CA VAL A 31 0.04 13.01 -2.45
C VAL A 31 1.07 13.97 -1.88
N ASP A 32 1.13 14.02 -0.56
CA ASP A 32 2.13 14.78 0.19
C ASP A 32 3.34 13.87 0.48
N VAL A 33 4.51 14.22 -0.06
CA VAL A 33 5.75 13.45 0.13
C VAL A 33 6.73 14.11 1.11
N SER A 34 6.32 15.19 1.78
CA SER A 34 7.16 15.95 2.73
C SER A 34 7.81 15.05 3.78
N LYS A 35 7.02 14.18 4.41
CA LYS A 35 7.52 13.23 5.42
C LYS A 35 8.60 12.30 4.88
N TRP A 36 8.45 11.78 3.65
CA TRP A 36 9.48 10.93 3.03
C TRP A 36 10.77 11.72 2.77
N ILE A 37 10.67 12.95 2.29
CA ILE A 37 11.82 13.85 2.07
C ILE A 37 12.53 14.17 3.40
N GLU A 38 11.77 14.31 4.48
CA GLU A 38 12.31 14.58 5.82
C GLU A 38 13.04 13.38 6.42
N THR A 39 12.49 12.17 6.27
CA THR A 39 12.99 10.98 6.98
C THR A 39 13.96 10.12 6.18
N THR A 40 13.99 10.26 4.85
CA THR A 40 14.79 9.39 3.98
C THR A 40 15.99 10.15 3.41
N GLN A 41 17.20 9.75 3.80
CA GLN A 41 18.44 10.42 3.38
C GLN A 41 18.62 10.50 1.86
N ALA A 42 18.23 9.46 1.12
CA ALA A 42 18.30 9.44 -0.33
C ALA A 42 17.42 10.52 -1.00
N LEU A 43 16.35 10.98 -0.33
CA LEU A 43 15.44 12.01 -0.82
C LEU A 43 15.80 13.41 -0.35
N ALA A 44 16.86 13.57 0.46
CA ALA A 44 17.29 14.87 0.96
C ALA A 44 17.49 15.95 -0.12
N PRO A 45 17.97 15.65 -1.35
CA PRO A 45 18.05 16.65 -2.42
C PRO A 45 16.70 17.31 -2.76
N LEU A 46 15.58 16.60 -2.60
CA LEU A 46 14.24 17.13 -2.89
C LEU A 46 13.78 18.22 -1.92
N LYS A 47 14.54 18.52 -0.85
CA LYS A 47 14.33 19.71 -0.02
C LYS A 47 14.58 21.02 -0.79
N ASP A 48 15.35 20.97 -1.87
CA ASP A 48 15.40 22.08 -2.83
C ASP A 48 14.10 22.10 -3.64
N LYS A 49 13.27 23.13 -3.41
CA LYS A 49 12.00 23.32 -4.10
C LYS A 49 12.17 23.49 -5.61
N THR A 50 13.31 24.01 -6.06
CA THR A 50 13.62 24.16 -7.49
C THR A 50 13.87 22.81 -8.14
N LEU A 51 14.56 21.90 -7.43
CA LEU A 51 14.68 20.52 -7.87
C LEU A 51 13.31 19.84 -7.82
N PHE A 52 12.59 19.94 -6.69
CA PHE A 52 11.27 19.30 -6.54
C PHE A 52 10.28 19.67 -7.66
N ALA A 53 10.28 20.93 -8.11
CA ALA A 53 9.44 21.41 -9.20
C ALA A 53 9.71 20.73 -10.56
N GLN A 54 10.84 20.04 -10.73
CA GLN A 54 11.23 19.35 -11.96
C GLN A 54 10.70 17.91 -12.06
N ALA A 55 9.82 17.50 -11.14
CA ALA A 55 9.17 16.20 -11.16
C ALA A 55 8.61 15.86 -12.54
N LYS A 56 9.01 14.72 -13.11
CA LYS A 56 8.54 14.23 -14.42
C LYS A 56 8.18 12.76 -14.34
N VAL A 57 7.36 12.29 -15.27
CA VAL A 57 7.05 10.86 -15.39
C VAL A 57 8.31 10.14 -15.84
N GLY A 58 8.73 9.13 -15.07
CA GLY A 58 9.89 8.31 -15.38
C GLY A 58 9.63 7.25 -16.45
N PHE A 59 10.66 6.48 -16.77
CA PHE A 59 10.62 5.49 -17.85
C PHE A 59 9.45 4.52 -17.70
N GLY A 60 8.68 4.34 -18.77
CA GLY A 60 7.51 3.44 -18.80
C GLY A 60 6.34 3.87 -17.90
N GLY A 61 6.41 5.02 -17.22
CA GLY A 61 5.40 5.49 -16.29
C GLY A 61 5.42 4.78 -14.93
N HIS A 62 6.53 4.17 -14.55
CA HIS A 62 6.62 3.40 -13.30
C HIS A 62 7.19 4.19 -12.11
N SER A 63 7.54 5.45 -12.32
CA SER A 63 8.11 6.33 -11.31
C SER A 63 7.81 7.80 -11.59
N VAL A 64 8.00 8.64 -10.58
CA VAL A 64 8.25 10.07 -10.73
C VAL A 64 9.74 10.29 -10.55
N ASP A 65 10.38 10.89 -11.55
CA ASP A 65 11.83 11.10 -11.57
C ASP A 65 12.15 12.59 -11.40
N TRP A 66 13.26 12.88 -10.74
CA TRP A 66 13.88 14.21 -10.68
C TRP A 66 15.27 14.21 -11.30
N THR A 67 16.03 13.16 -11.03
CA THR A 67 17.33 12.93 -11.65
C THR A 67 17.33 11.52 -12.22
N GLU A 68 17.68 11.41 -13.50
CA GLU A 68 17.72 10.12 -14.21
C GLU A 68 18.59 9.11 -13.43
N ASP A 69 18.07 7.90 -13.28
CA ASP A 69 18.69 6.73 -12.63
C ASP A 69 19.18 6.90 -11.18
N THR A 70 18.89 8.04 -10.54
CA THR A 70 19.51 8.38 -9.24
C THR A 70 18.53 8.98 -8.22
N LEU A 71 17.42 9.57 -8.66
CA LEU A 71 16.42 10.13 -7.76
C LEU A 71 15.01 10.00 -8.35
N ASP A 72 14.30 8.97 -7.88
CA ASP A 72 12.94 8.66 -8.27
C ASP A 72 12.08 8.17 -7.08
N LEU A 73 10.77 8.18 -7.29
CA LEU A 73 9.78 7.56 -6.42
C LEU A 73 8.87 6.64 -7.23
N GLY A 74 8.77 5.38 -6.82
CA GLY A 74 7.94 4.38 -7.49
C GLY A 74 6.45 4.75 -7.53
N ALA A 75 5.85 4.66 -8.72
CA ALA A 75 4.46 5.02 -8.95
C ALA A 75 3.46 4.21 -8.10
N SER A 76 3.76 2.94 -7.81
CA SER A 76 2.94 2.11 -6.92
C SER A 76 3.01 2.58 -5.46
N ASN A 77 4.18 2.99 -4.98
CA ASN A 77 4.34 3.47 -3.61
C ASN A 77 3.65 4.83 -3.43
N LEU A 78 3.75 5.71 -4.43
CA LEU A 78 3.05 7.00 -4.43
C LEU A 78 1.52 6.81 -4.39
N ARG A 79 0.98 5.88 -5.19
CA ARG A 79 -0.46 5.55 -5.13
C ARG A 79 -0.86 4.99 -3.78
N ASN A 80 -0.03 4.10 -3.22
CA ASN A 80 -0.25 3.53 -1.90
C ASN A 80 -0.35 4.63 -0.83
N LEU A 81 0.63 5.54 -0.81
CA LEU A 81 0.67 6.66 0.10
C LEU A 81 -0.56 7.58 -0.07
N ALA A 82 -0.94 7.90 -1.30
CA ALA A 82 -2.11 8.72 -1.57
C ALA A 82 -3.41 8.09 -1.04
N ILE A 83 -3.59 6.78 -1.22
CA ILE A 83 -4.73 6.03 -0.69
C ILE A 83 -4.74 6.09 0.84
N GLU A 84 -3.60 5.92 1.50
CA GLU A 84 -3.50 5.97 2.96
C GLU A 84 -3.76 7.39 3.50
N GLN A 85 -3.25 8.43 2.84
CA GLN A 85 -3.50 9.83 3.22
C GLN A 85 -4.98 10.21 3.10
N ALA A 86 -5.70 9.59 2.14
CA ALA A 86 -7.14 9.74 2.00
C ALA A 86 -7.97 8.91 3.02
N GLY A 87 -7.32 8.21 3.95
CA GLY A 87 -7.96 7.33 4.94
C GLY A 87 -8.37 5.96 4.40
N GLY A 88 -7.91 5.61 3.20
CA GLY A 88 -8.05 4.27 2.63
C GLY A 88 -7.02 3.28 3.20
N ILE A 89 -7.09 2.04 2.69
CA ILE A 89 -6.15 0.98 3.07
C ILE A 89 -5.23 0.74 1.86
N GLY A 90 -3.94 1.03 2.03
CA GLY A 90 -2.92 0.80 1.00
C GLY A 90 -2.76 -0.68 0.66
N HIS A 91 -2.52 -1.00 -0.62
CA HIS A 91 -2.36 -2.37 -1.11
C HIS A 91 -1.24 -3.16 -0.41
N GLU A 92 -0.16 -2.47 -0.01
CA GLU A 92 0.98 -3.05 0.70
C GLU A 92 0.57 -3.72 2.02
N ARG A 93 -0.54 -3.29 2.64
CA ARG A 93 -1.09 -3.88 3.87
C ARG A 93 -1.37 -5.37 3.75
N ILE A 94 -1.84 -5.84 2.59
CA ILE A 94 -2.10 -7.26 2.37
C ILE A 94 -0.78 -8.03 2.26
N TRP A 95 0.23 -7.47 1.61
CA TRP A 95 1.54 -8.10 1.53
C TRP A 95 2.20 -8.22 2.91
N ILE A 96 2.17 -7.15 3.71
CA ILE A 96 2.67 -7.14 5.10
C ILE A 96 1.90 -8.18 5.93
N TRP A 97 0.57 -8.19 5.86
CA TRP A 97 -0.25 -9.15 6.61
C TRP A 97 0.08 -10.60 6.25
N LEU A 98 0.26 -10.93 4.96
CA LEU A 98 0.70 -12.27 4.54
C LEU A 98 2.08 -12.63 5.10
N HIS A 99 3.01 -11.67 5.10
CA HIS A 99 4.36 -11.86 5.64
C HIS A 99 4.32 -12.15 7.15
N GLU A 100 3.64 -11.30 7.93
CA GLU A 100 3.58 -11.42 9.40
C GLU A 100 2.81 -12.66 9.89
N THR A 101 1.83 -13.12 9.10
CA THR A 101 1.06 -14.31 9.44
C THR A 101 1.68 -15.61 8.91
N GLY A 102 2.57 -15.53 7.93
CA GLY A 102 3.16 -16.68 7.24
C GLY A 102 2.17 -17.45 6.35
N LEU A 103 1.01 -16.88 6.06
CA LEU A 103 -0.01 -17.52 5.24
C LEU A 103 0.37 -17.53 3.76
N THR A 104 0.11 -18.64 3.07
CA THR A 104 0.07 -18.64 1.61
C THR A 104 -1.16 -17.88 1.11
N LEU A 105 -1.19 -17.51 -0.17
CA LEU A 105 -2.36 -16.87 -0.78
C LEU A 105 -3.62 -17.73 -0.67
N GLU A 106 -3.46 -19.05 -0.83
CA GLU A 106 -4.54 -20.02 -0.71
C GLU A 106 -5.11 -20.05 0.72
N GLN A 107 -4.24 -20.14 1.72
CA GLN A 107 -4.64 -20.16 3.13
C GLN A 107 -5.30 -18.84 3.55
N ALA A 108 -4.74 -17.71 3.12
CA ALA A 108 -5.31 -16.39 3.36
C ALA A 108 -6.68 -16.21 2.71
N ALA A 109 -6.85 -16.68 1.47
CA ALA A 109 -8.14 -16.61 0.79
C ALA A 109 -9.20 -17.46 1.50
N GLU A 110 -8.84 -18.68 1.95
CA GLU A 110 -9.72 -19.52 2.78
C GLU A 110 -10.06 -18.83 4.11
N ALA A 111 -9.05 -18.29 4.80
CA ALA A 111 -9.20 -17.58 6.08
C ALA A 111 -10.14 -16.38 6.00
N LEU A 112 -10.07 -15.61 4.91
CA LEU A 112 -10.89 -14.43 4.68
C LEU A 112 -12.24 -14.75 4.02
N GLY A 113 -12.47 -16.01 3.61
CA GLY A 113 -13.68 -16.42 2.91
C GLY A 113 -13.87 -15.76 1.55
N ILE A 114 -12.78 -15.45 0.84
CA ILE A 114 -12.80 -14.82 -0.49
C ILE A 114 -12.06 -15.68 -1.52
N SER A 115 -12.27 -15.39 -2.82
CA SER A 115 -11.46 -16.06 -3.84
C SER A 115 -10.00 -15.60 -3.78
N ARG A 116 -9.07 -16.53 -4.05
CA ARG A 116 -7.64 -16.23 -4.22
C ARG A 116 -7.40 -15.09 -5.22
N ARG A 117 -8.21 -15.04 -6.29
CA ARG A 117 -8.13 -13.98 -7.30
C ARG A 117 -8.45 -12.61 -6.72
N MET A 118 -9.49 -12.49 -5.87
CA MET A 118 -9.80 -11.21 -5.22
C MET A 118 -8.69 -10.79 -4.26
N LEU A 119 -8.11 -11.72 -3.51
CA LEU A 119 -6.98 -11.40 -2.65
C LEU A 119 -5.79 -10.86 -3.44
N ILE A 120 -5.49 -11.44 -4.62
CA ILE A 120 -4.45 -10.93 -5.52
C ILE A 120 -4.78 -9.53 -6.03
N TYR A 121 -6.03 -9.26 -6.39
CA TYR A 121 -6.44 -7.91 -6.82
C TYR A 121 -6.24 -6.85 -5.75
N TYR A 122 -6.51 -7.19 -4.49
CA TYR A 122 -6.27 -6.32 -3.35
C TYR A 122 -4.77 -6.13 -3.10
N ARG A 123 -4.00 -7.23 -3.07
CA ARG A 123 -2.56 -7.21 -2.85
C ARG A 123 -1.83 -6.43 -3.93
N ASP A 124 -2.24 -6.56 -5.19
CA ASP A 124 -1.56 -5.93 -6.32
C ASP A 124 -2.09 -4.51 -6.61
N GLY A 125 -3.02 -3.99 -5.79
CA GLY A 125 -3.59 -2.65 -5.93
C GLY A 125 -4.51 -2.45 -7.14
N GLU A 126 -4.90 -3.51 -7.83
CA GLU A 126 -5.86 -3.47 -8.95
C GLU A 126 -7.27 -3.11 -8.45
N LYS A 127 -7.60 -3.50 -7.22
CA LYS A 127 -8.83 -3.10 -6.53
C LYS A 127 -8.51 -2.56 -5.14
N SER A 128 -9.25 -1.52 -4.75
CA SER A 128 -9.19 -0.99 -3.38
C SER A 128 -9.56 -2.08 -2.37
N ILE A 129 -8.82 -2.16 -1.27
CA ILE A 129 -9.14 -3.07 -0.16
C ILE A 129 -10.38 -2.54 0.57
N PRO A 130 -11.50 -3.28 0.62
CA PRO A 130 -12.66 -2.88 1.41
C PRO A 130 -12.34 -2.87 2.90
N ARG A 131 -12.94 -1.94 3.64
CA ARG A 131 -12.80 -1.87 5.10
C ARG A 131 -13.12 -3.20 5.79
N SER A 132 -14.14 -3.92 5.31
CA SER A 132 -14.50 -5.24 5.83
C SER A 132 -13.39 -6.27 5.68
N ILE A 133 -12.65 -6.25 4.56
CA ILE A 133 -11.53 -7.17 4.32
C ILE A 133 -10.39 -6.87 5.28
N TRP A 134 -10.03 -5.61 5.47
CA TRP A 134 -8.96 -5.26 6.41
C TRP A 134 -9.35 -5.56 7.87
N LEU A 135 -10.61 -5.31 8.25
CA LEU A 135 -11.11 -5.74 9.56
C LEU A 135 -11.06 -7.27 9.74
N ALA A 136 -11.33 -8.04 8.69
CA ALA A 136 -11.19 -9.50 8.71
C ALA A 136 -9.72 -9.94 8.85
N CYS A 137 -8.77 -9.26 8.20
CA CYS A 137 -7.33 -9.50 8.40
C CYS A 137 -6.91 -9.31 9.87
N LEU A 138 -7.30 -8.18 10.48
CA LEU A 138 -7.03 -7.89 11.89
C LEU A 138 -7.74 -8.88 12.83
N GLY A 139 -8.99 -9.24 12.50
CA GLY A 139 -9.76 -10.23 13.25
C GLY A 139 -9.08 -11.60 13.22
N TRP A 140 -8.54 -12.02 12.07
CA TRP A 140 -7.80 -13.27 11.92
C TRP A 140 -6.54 -13.28 12.78
N GLU A 141 -5.77 -12.18 12.79
CA GLU A 141 -4.59 -12.05 13.66
C GLU A 141 -4.95 -12.15 15.15
N ALA A 142 -6.10 -11.61 15.54
CA ALA A 142 -6.53 -11.62 16.93
C ALA A 142 -6.92 -13.03 17.42
N VAL A 143 -7.52 -13.85 16.54
CA VAL A 143 -8.07 -15.16 16.93
C VAL A 143 -7.15 -16.33 16.56
N ARG A 144 -6.25 -16.18 15.56
CA ARG A 144 -5.36 -17.21 14.99
C ARG A 144 -5.97 -18.62 15.04
N PRO A 145 -7.02 -18.89 14.26
CA PRO A 145 -7.76 -20.15 14.36
C PRO A 145 -6.85 -21.34 14.09
N GLN A 146 -7.01 -22.41 14.87
CA GLN A 146 -6.35 -23.68 14.62
C GLN A 146 -7.31 -24.59 13.86
N GLY A 147 -6.87 -25.10 12.70
CA GLY A 147 -7.71 -25.94 11.84
C GLY A 147 -8.76 -25.15 11.07
N ARG A 148 -9.92 -25.75 10.80
CA ARG A 148 -10.99 -25.17 9.96
C ARG A 148 -12.16 -24.59 10.76
N GLU A 149 -12.07 -24.58 12.09
CA GLU A 149 -13.12 -24.04 12.93
C GLU A 149 -13.12 -22.52 12.89
N LEU A 150 -14.31 -21.93 12.75
CA LEU A 150 -14.49 -20.49 12.73
C LEU A 150 -14.65 -19.97 14.18
N PRO A 151 -13.76 -19.09 14.66
CA PRO A 151 -13.89 -18.52 16.00
C PRO A 151 -15.12 -17.64 16.11
N MET A 152 -15.99 -17.93 17.09
CA MET A 152 -17.24 -17.19 17.31
C MET A 152 -17.11 -15.97 18.23
N ARG A 153 -15.96 -15.82 18.90
CA ARG A 153 -15.64 -14.67 19.76
C ARG A 153 -14.17 -14.32 19.66
N VAL A 154 -13.84 -13.05 19.89
CA VAL A 154 -12.46 -12.59 20.07
C VAL A 154 -11.97 -13.04 21.45
N PRO A 155 -10.70 -13.50 21.60
CA PRO A 155 -10.15 -13.81 22.91
C PRO A 155 -10.12 -12.56 23.82
N SER A 156 -10.29 -12.77 25.12
CA SER A 156 -10.04 -11.74 26.12
C SER A 156 -8.56 -11.32 26.11
N ALA A 157 -8.25 -10.14 26.65
CA ALA A 157 -6.87 -9.66 26.73
C ALA A 157 -5.93 -10.66 27.43
N ARG A 158 -6.43 -11.39 28.45
CA ARG A 158 -5.67 -12.41 29.16
C ARG A 158 -5.42 -13.65 28.30
N GLU A 159 -6.42 -14.11 27.56
CA GLU A 159 -6.28 -15.25 26.62
C GLU A 159 -5.31 -14.88 25.49
N TYR A 160 -5.45 -13.69 24.90
CA TYR A 160 -4.56 -13.20 23.85
C TYR A 160 -3.10 -13.14 24.32
N ALA A 161 -2.85 -12.56 25.50
CA ALA A 161 -1.51 -12.48 26.08
C ALA A 161 -0.92 -13.87 26.35
N ALA A 162 -1.72 -14.84 26.80
CA ALA A 162 -1.26 -16.20 27.01
C ALA A 162 -0.87 -16.90 25.70
N THR A 163 -1.58 -16.63 24.60
CA THR A 163 -1.25 -17.20 23.27
C THR A 163 -0.01 -16.58 22.65
N HIS A 164 0.31 -15.32 22.97
CA HIS A 164 1.42 -14.56 22.39
C HIS A 164 2.62 -14.36 23.33
N ALA A 165 2.59 -14.92 24.54
CA ALA A 165 3.74 -14.98 25.43
C ALA A 165 4.73 -16.04 24.93
N ARG A 166 5.60 -15.64 24.00
CA ARG A 166 6.82 -16.37 23.64
C ARG A 166 7.98 -15.39 23.55
#